data_AF-A0AAP5MSU7-F1
#
_entry.id   AF-A0AAP5MSU7-F1
#
_cell.length_a   1.000
_cell.length_b   1.000
_cell.length_c   1.000
_cell.angle_alpha   90.00
_cell.angle_beta   90.00
_cell.angle_gamma   90.00
#
_symmetry.space_group_name_H-M   'P 1'
#
loop_
_entity.id
_entity.type
_entity.pdbx_description
1 polymer ?
#
loop_
_entity_poly.entity_id
_entity_poly.type
_entity_poly.pdbx_seq_one_letter_code
_entity_poly.pdbx_strand_id
1 'polypeptide(L)'
;MNYEKYLNYLDYETEIEDAYHNLLLEYKISDNFSDEHWLYNLPSNITQSKGFKIHLSASILNANLVAKKFFDFIFSREKKINFKILVSIKELSLQNTGLNGYSQVGKFITIYPKDNKEFQRLLHKLEILYKGVKGVNIPSDFRFQLSEVVYYRYGEFVKDSTFKDKRDKKIPSNVNVPIRDYYIPRYNTIPDQYIILEVISKNAKGGVYKVFNTQKRVYSLLKEASDLSLVDFTNRDSVNRLINEREILVELEKEEFTPKVFNYFYIKNSY
;
A
#
# COMPACT_ATOMS: atom_id res chain seq x y z
N MET A 1 19.36 11.87 -28.02
CA MET A 1 20.37 11.08 -27.29
C MET A 1 21.51 10.80 -28.26
N ASN A 2 22.78 11.01 -27.91
CA ASN A 2 23.89 10.61 -28.79
C ASN A 2 24.14 9.10 -28.64
N TYR A 3 24.87 8.49 -29.58
CA TYR A 3 25.09 7.05 -29.62
C TYR A 3 25.70 6.49 -28.31
N GLU A 4 26.69 7.19 -27.75
CA GLU A 4 27.32 6.81 -26.48
C GLU A 4 26.32 6.80 -25.31
N LYS A 5 25.47 7.82 -25.17
CA LYS A 5 24.42 7.82 -24.13
C LYS A 5 23.39 6.71 -24.34
N TYR A 6 23.13 6.31 -25.59
CA TYR A 6 22.25 5.18 -25.88
C TYR A 6 22.88 3.84 -25.48
N LEU A 7 24.17 3.63 -25.75
CA LEU A 7 24.89 2.44 -25.28
C LEU A 7 24.89 2.34 -23.76
N ASN A 8 25.23 3.43 -23.05
CA ASN A 8 25.20 3.45 -21.59
C ASN A 8 23.80 3.15 -21.02
N TYR A 9 22.75 3.58 -21.71
CA TYR A 9 21.37 3.26 -21.35
C TYR A 9 21.07 1.76 -21.52
N LEU A 10 21.52 1.14 -22.62
CA LEU A 10 21.34 -0.30 -22.84
C LEU A 10 22.12 -1.14 -21.82
N ASP A 11 23.32 -0.71 -21.47
CA ASP A 11 24.14 -1.38 -20.43
C ASP A 11 23.43 -1.32 -19.07
N TYR A 12 22.91 -0.15 -18.69
CA TYR A 12 22.13 0.02 -17.47
C TYR A 12 20.84 -0.82 -17.46
N GLU A 13 20.11 -0.85 -18.59
CA GLU A 13 18.91 -1.68 -18.72
C GLU A 13 19.25 -3.17 -18.53
N THR A 14 20.35 -3.62 -19.12
CA THR A 14 20.84 -5.00 -18.99
C THR A 14 21.25 -5.31 -17.54
N GLU A 15 21.97 -4.41 -16.88
CA GLU A 15 22.39 -4.59 -15.47
C GLU A 15 21.18 -4.76 -14.53
N ILE A 16 20.15 -3.92 -14.67
CA ILE A 16 18.95 -4.00 -13.82
C ILE A 16 18.19 -5.31 -14.09
N GLU A 17 18.06 -5.69 -15.36
CA GLU A 17 17.38 -6.92 -15.77
C GLU A 17 18.10 -8.16 -15.24
N ASP A 18 19.43 -8.21 -15.38
CA ASP A 18 20.26 -9.32 -14.89
C ASP A 18 20.21 -9.41 -13.36
N ALA A 19 20.27 -8.27 -12.66
CA ALA A 19 20.10 -8.23 -11.20
C ALA A 19 18.74 -8.80 -10.76
N TYR A 20 17.68 -8.50 -11.51
CA TYR A 20 16.34 -9.02 -11.24
C TYR A 20 16.25 -10.52 -11.52
N HIS A 21 16.79 -10.96 -12.65
CA HIS A 21 16.82 -12.37 -13.03
C HIS A 21 17.59 -13.22 -12.00
N ASN A 22 18.77 -12.76 -11.59
CA ASN A 22 19.57 -13.40 -10.54
C ASN A 22 18.83 -13.48 -9.21
N LEU A 23 18.09 -12.43 -8.84
CA LEU A 23 17.25 -12.43 -7.65
C LEU A 23 16.13 -13.48 -7.75
N LEU A 24 15.48 -13.62 -8.90
CA LEU A 24 14.47 -14.65 -9.11
C LEU A 24 15.05 -16.07 -8.97
N LEU A 25 16.26 -16.31 -9.48
CA LEU A 25 16.97 -17.58 -9.34
C LEU A 25 17.37 -17.87 -7.88
N GLU A 26 17.91 -16.88 -7.17
CA GLU A 26 18.35 -16.99 -5.77
C GLU A 26 17.21 -17.49 -4.87
N TYR A 27 16.01 -16.93 -5.04
CA TYR A 27 14.82 -17.29 -4.27
C TYR A 27 13.98 -18.40 -4.92
N LYS A 28 14.48 -19.04 -5.99
CA LYS A 28 13.82 -20.13 -6.71
C LYS A 28 12.40 -19.79 -7.19
N ILE A 29 12.19 -18.54 -7.60
CA ILE A 29 10.90 -18.08 -8.14
C ILE A 29 10.74 -18.50 -9.59
N SER A 30 11.85 -18.58 -10.34
CA SER A 30 11.92 -19.06 -11.72
C SER A 30 11.46 -20.51 -11.91
N ASP A 31 11.55 -21.33 -10.87
CA ASP A 31 11.19 -22.75 -10.93
C ASP A 31 9.66 -22.95 -10.92
N ASN A 32 8.92 -21.88 -10.67
CA ASN A 32 7.47 -21.93 -10.59
C ASN A 32 6.80 -21.78 -11.97
N PHE A 33 5.49 -22.03 -12.01
CA PHE A 33 4.68 -21.82 -13.20
C PHE A 33 4.75 -20.37 -13.70
N SER A 34 4.87 -20.19 -15.01
CA SER A 34 4.94 -18.89 -15.67
C SER A 34 4.01 -18.82 -16.87
N ASP A 35 3.52 -17.61 -17.18
CA ASP A 35 3.02 -17.24 -18.50
C ASP A 35 3.95 -16.21 -19.16
N GLU A 36 3.54 -15.61 -20.28
CA GLU A 36 4.36 -14.61 -21.00
C GLU A 36 4.66 -13.35 -20.17
N HIS A 37 3.86 -13.03 -19.15
CA HIS A 37 3.95 -11.79 -18.39
C HIS A 37 4.24 -12.02 -16.89
N TRP A 38 3.82 -13.14 -16.31
CA TRP A 38 3.80 -13.39 -14.87
C TRP A 38 4.48 -14.70 -14.48
N LEU A 39 5.24 -14.65 -13.37
CA LEU A 39 5.67 -15.79 -12.57
C LEU A 39 4.70 -15.99 -11.42
N TYR A 40 4.29 -17.22 -11.14
CA TYR A 40 3.27 -17.54 -10.15
C TYR A 40 3.80 -18.44 -9.05
N ASN A 41 3.79 -17.98 -7.80
CA ASN A 41 4.06 -18.83 -6.64
C ASN A 41 2.75 -19.12 -5.91
N LEU A 42 2.21 -20.34 -6.07
CA LEU A 42 0.91 -20.76 -5.55
C LEU A 42 1.04 -21.99 -4.62
N PRO A 43 1.66 -21.85 -3.44
CA PRO A 43 1.86 -22.97 -2.50
C PRO A 43 0.57 -23.49 -1.86
N SER A 44 -0.58 -22.87 -2.13
CA SER A 44 -1.89 -23.30 -1.61
C SER A 44 -2.99 -23.03 -2.63
N ASN A 45 -3.97 -23.94 -2.71
CA ASN A 45 -5.09 -23.75 -3.63
C ASN A 45 -5.91 -22.52 -3.26
N ILE A 46 -6.19 -21.69 -4.27
CA ILE A 46 -7.10 -20.57 -4.13
C ILE A 46 -8.53 -21.10 -4.24
N THR A 47 -9.25 -21.13 -3.13
CA THR A 47 -10.62 -21.70 -3.05
C THR A 47 -11.71 -20.67 -3.29
N GLN A 48 -11.40 -19.38 -3.15
CA GLN A 48 -12.36 -18.28 -3.37
C GLN A 48 -12.25 -17.76 -4.79
N SER A 49 -13.38 -17.58 -5.47
CA SER A 49 -13.42 -16.98 -6.81
C SER A 49 -13.20 -15.47 -6.79
N LYS A 50 -13.54 -14.77 -5.69
CA LYS A 50 -13.43 -13.32 -5.52
C LYS A 50 -12.96 -12.99 -4.11
N GLY A 51 -12.14 -11.96 -3.96
CA GLY A 51 -11.61 -11.53 -2.67
C GLY A 51 -10.77 -10.26 -2.75
N PHE A 52 -10.18 -9.87 -1.62
CA PHE A 52 -9.21 -8.79 -1.57
C PHE A 52 -7.83 -9.27 -2.02
N LYS A 53 -7.21 -8.54 -2.95
CA LYS A 53 -5.82 -8.72 -3.37
C LYS A 53 -4.99 -7.53 -2.91
N ILE A 54 -3.70 -7.77 -2.69
CA ILE A 54 -2.72 -6.71 -2.42
C ILE A 54 -1.87 -6.56 -3.68
N HIS A 55 -1.62 -5.33 -4.11
CA HIS A 55 -0.69 -5.04 -5.19
C HIS A 55 0.46 -4.22 -4.63
N LEU A 56 1.69 -4.64 -4.93
CA LEU A 56 2.89 -3.89 -4.61
C LEU A 56 3.36 -3.15 -5.86
N SER A 57 3.63 -1.86 -5.70
CA SER A 57 4.08 -1.00 -6.77
C SER A 57 5.58 -0.84 -6.85
N ALA A 58 6.09 -0.74 -8.07
CA ALA A 58 7.49 -0.44 -8.35
C ALA A 58 7.63 0.36 -9.64
N SER A 59 8.70 1.14 -9.72
CA SER A 59 9.28 1.62 -10.96
C SER A 59 10.47 0.73 -11.35
N ILE A 60 10.98 0.89 -12.57
CA ILE A 60 12.21 0.19 -13.00
C ILE A 60 13.41 0.51 -12.09
N LEU A 61 13.41 1.68 -11.45
CA LEU A 61 14.50 2.14 -10.59
C LEU A 61 14.56 1.40 -9.25
N ASN A 62 13.43 0.87 -8.77
CA ASN A 62 13.34 0.25 -7.45
C ASN A 62 12.72 -1.15 -7.44
N ALA A 63 12.41 -1.72 -8.60
CA ALA A 63 11.85 -3.06 -8.73
C ALA A 63 12.69 -4.12 -8.02
N ASN A 64 14.01 -4.10 -8.20
CA ASN A 64 14.93 -5.02 -7.50
C ASN A 64 14.85 -4.88 -5.97
N LEU A 65 14.81 -3.65 -5.45
CA LEU A 65 14.62 -3.39 -4.01
C LEU A 65 13.26 -3.92 -3.53
N VAL A 66 12.19 -3.66 -4.28
CA VAL A 66 10.83 -4.07 -3.93
C VAL A 66 10.72 -5.60 -3.90
N ALA A 67 11.21 -6.27 -4.94
CA ALA A 67 11.24 -7.73 -5.05
C ALA A 67 12.08 -8.35 -3.93
N LYS A 68 13.30 -7.86 -3.69
CA LYS A 68 14.18 -8.41 -2.66
C LYS A 68 13.53 -8.32 -1.28
N LYS A 69 13.00 -7.15 -0.91
CA LYS A 69 12.28 -6.97 0.36
C LYS A 69 11.08 -7.91 0.49
N PHE A 70 10.34 -8.12 -0.60
CA PHE A 70 9.20 -9.03 -0.61
C PHE A 70 9.65 -10.48 -0.39
N PHE A 71 10.68 -10.93 -1.11
CA PHE A 71 11.21 -12.28 -0.99
C PHE A 71 11.79 -12.55 0.41
N ASP A 72 12.63 -11.64 0.93
CA ASP A 72 13.11 -11.71 2.30
C ASP A 72 11.96 -11.85 3.30
N PHE A 73 10.89 -11.09 3.12
CA PHE A 73 9.69 -11.16 3.96
C PHE A 73 8.98 -12.51 3.89
N ILE A 74 8.68 -13.02 2.70
CA ILE A 74 7.90 -14.26 2.57
C ILE A 74 8.71 -15.51 2.92
N PHE A 75 10.01 -15.56 2.61
CA PHE A 75 10.84 -16.73 2.90
C PHE A 75 11.25 -16.83 4.37
N SER A 76 11.41 -15.69 5.06
CA SER A 76 11.73 -15.69 6.48
C SER A 76 10.52 -15.85 7.39
N ARG A 77 9.34 -15.34 7.00
CA ARG A 77 8.20 -15.17 7.92
C ARG A 77 6.87 -15.75 7.42
N GLU A 78 6.69 -15.98 6.11
CA GLU A 78 5.36 -16.22 5.52
C GLU A 78 5.38 -17.18 4.30
N LYS A 79 5.89 -18.40 4.47
CA LYS A 79 6.20 -19.35 3.37
C LYS A 79 5.02 -19.83 2.51
N LYS A 80 3.77 -19.47 2.83
CA LYS A 80 2.56 -19.99 2.17
C LYS A 80 1.70 -18.91 1.51
N ILE A 81 2.30 -17.78 1.14
CA ILE A 81 1.59 -16.71 0.45
C ILE A 81 1.50 -17.04 -1.05
N ASN A 82 0.27 -16.99 -1.57
CA ASN A 82 0.02 -17.03 -3.01
C ASN A 82 0.30 -15.66 -3.62
N PHE A 83 1.12 -15.58 -4.65
CA PHE A 83 1.38 -14.35 -5.38
C PHE A 83 1.76 -14.60 -6.83
N LYS A 84 1.72 -13.53 -7.62
CA LYS A 84 2.40 -13.45 -8.91
C LYS A 84 3.24 -12.19 -9.00
N ILE A 85 4.30 -12.23 -9.79
CA ILE A 85 5.23 -11.12 -10.03
C ILE A 85 5.56 -11.07 -11.52
N LEU A 86 5.85 -9.90 -12.08
CA LEU A 86 6.21 -9.78 -13.49
C LEU A 86 7.49 -10.57 -13.81
N VAL A 87 7.54 -11.17 -15.00
CA VAL A 87 8.66 -12.02 -15.44
C VAL A 87 9.99 -11.27 -15.61
N SER A 88 9.93 -9.96 -15.89
CA SER A 88 11.10 -9.15 -16.20
C SER A 88 10.92 -7.67 -15.85
N ILE A 89 12.01 -6.93 -15.78
CA ILE A 89 11.98 -5.46 -15.61
C ILE A 89 11.50 -4.77 -16.88
N LYS A 90 11.82 -5.33 -18.05
CA LYS A 90 11.24 -4.93 -19.34
C LYS A 90 9.72 -5.02 -19.35
N GLU A 91 9.14 -6.10 -18.83
CA GLU A 91 7.69 -6.23 -18.73
C GLU A 91 7.09 -5.21 -17.75
N LEU A 92 7.78 -4.93 -16.62
CA LEU A 92 7.38 -3.84 -15.72
C LEU A 92 7.40 -2.48 -16.41
N SER A 93 8.45 -2.21 -17.20
CA SER A 93 8.58 -0.98 -17.98
C SER A 93 7.41 -0.85 -18.96
N LEU A 94 7.14 -1.90 -19.73
CA LEU A 94 6.03 -1.97 -20.69
C LEU A 94 4.69 -1.77 -19.99
N GLN A 95 4.45 -2.45 -18.87
CA GLN A 95 3.21 -2.32 -18.11
C GLN A 95 3.01 -0.89 -17.57
N ASN A 96 4.09 -0.23 -17.14
CA ASN A 96 4.04 1.14 -16.65
C ASN A 96 3.79 2.18 -17.76
N THR A 97 3.95 1.85 -19.04
CA THR A 97 3.49 2.71 -20.15
C THR A 97 1.96 2.79 -20.24
N GLY A 98 1.24 1.83 -19.66
CA GLY A 98 -0.20 1.70 -19.79
C GLY A 98 -0.69 1.02 -21.07
N LEU A 99 0.21 0.52 -21.93
CA LEU A 99 -0.14 -0.22 -23.15
C LEU A 99 -1.04 -1.43 -22.86
N ASN A 100 -0.78 -2.15 -21.76
CA ASN A 100 -1.60 -3.28 -21.30
C ASN A 100 -2.86 -2.85 -20.50
N GLY A 101 -3.21 -1.57 -20.60
CA GLY A 101 -4.38 -0.95 -19.98
C GLY A 101 -4.07 -0.19 -18.68
N TYR A 102 -4.70 0.96 -18.51
CA TYR A 102 -4.55 1.88 -17.37
C TYR A 102 -4.52 1.22 -15.98
N SER A 103 -5.33 0.17 -15.79
CA SER A 103 -5.43 -0.57 -14.53
C SER A 103 -4.25 -1.50 -14.19
N GLN A 104 -3.32 -1.73 -15.13
CA GLN A 104 -2.13 -2.53 -14.89
C GLN A 104 -0.94 -1.67 -14.44
N VAL A 105 -0.97 -0.36 -14.74
CA VAL A 105 0.11 0.57 -14.39
C VAL A 105 0.46 0.48 -12.91
N GLY A 106 1.74 0.34 -12.63
CA GLY A 106 2.33 0.24 -11.30
C GLY A 106 2.20 -1.14 -10.64
N LYS A 107 1.52 -2.15 -11.21
CA LYS A 107 1.32 -3.44 -10.52
C LYS A 107 2.50 -4.38 -10.72
N PHE A 108 3.48 -4.37 -9.82
CA PHE A 108 4.64 -5.24 -9.96
C PHE A 108 4.42 -6.64 -9.36
N ILE A 109 3.90 -6.70 -8.13
CA ILE A 109 3.57 -7.95 -7.44
C ILE A 109 2.07 -7.94 -7.10
N THR A 110 1.39 -9.06 -7.32
CA THR A 110 0.01 -9.26 -6.87
C THR A 110 -0.03 -10.42 -5.88
N ILE A 111 -0.55 -10.15 -4.68
CA ILE A 111 -0.68 -11.13 -3.59
C ILE A 111 -2.15 -11.51 -3.45
N TYR A 112 -2.40 -12.81 -3.23
CA TYR A 112 -3.72 -13.41 -3.07
C TYR A 112 -3.85 -14.02 -1.67
N PRO A 113 -4.25 -13.22 -0.67
CA PRO A 113 -4.56 -13.74 0.66
C PRO A 113 -5.65 -14.81 0.62
N LYS A 114 -5.55 -15.83 1.47
CA LYS A 114 -6.53 -16.91 1.59
C LYS A 114 -7.85 -16.48 2.25
N ASP A 115 -7.81 -15.44 3.09
CA ASP A 115 -8.97 -14.91 3.80
C ASP A 115 -8.76 -13.43 4.22
N ASN A 116 -9.82 -12.82 4.77
CA ASN A 116 -9.79 -11.43 5.22
C ASN A 116 -8.84 -11.18 6.41
N LYS A 117 -8.52 -12.20 7.22
CA LYS A 117 -7.58 -12.05 8.35
C LYS A 117 -6.15 -11.98 7.84
N GLU A 118 -5.79 -12.85 6.90
CA GLU A 118 -4.51 -12.82 6.20
C GLU A 118 -4.35 -11.53 5.40
N PHE A 119 -5.39 -11.09 4.68
CA PHE A 119 -5.37 -9.82 3.96
C PHE A 119 -5.02 -8.64 4.88
N GLN A 120 -5.75 -8.44 5.97
CA GLN A 120 -5.47 -7.36 6.93
C GLN A 120 -4.04 -7.43 7.46
N ARG A 121 -3.64 -8.61 7.95
CA ARG A 121 -2.33 -8.84 8.55
C ARG A 121 -1.18 -8.54 7.58
N LEU A 122 -1.29 -9.00 6.33
CA LEU A 122 -0.29 -8.75 5.30
C LEU A 122 -0.25 -7.27 4.93
N LEU A 123 -1.40 -6.62 4.77
CA LEU A 123 -1.49 -5.21 4.40
C LEU A 123 -0.75 -4.32 5.41
N HIS A 124 -0.96 -4.54 6.71
CA HIS A 124 -0.23 -3.83 7.77
C HIS A 124 1.27 -4.15 7.81
N LYS A 125 1.66 -5.42 7.65
CA LYS A 125 3.10 -5.79 7.64
C LYS A 125 3.83 -5.19 6.44
N LEU A 126 3.20 -5.18 5.27
CA LEU A 126 3.77 -4.65 4.04
C LEU A 126 3.89 -3.12 4.07
N GLU A 127 2.93 -2.41 4.68
CA GLU A 127 3.01 -0.96 4.88
C GLU A 127 4.27 -0.56 5.63
N ILE A 128 4.56 -1.25 6.74
CA ILE A 128 5.77 -1.05 7.55
C ILE A 128 7.03 -1.49 6.78
N LEU A 129 6.99 -2.61 6.05
CA LEU A 129 8.13 -3.11 5.27
C LEU A 129 8.58 -2.10 4.19
N TYR A 130 7.62 -1.43 3.57
CA TYR A 130 7.82 -0.48 2.48
C TYR A 130 7.73 0.99 2.91
N LYS A 131 7.82 1.28 4.20
CA LYS A 131 7.87 2.66 4.70
C LYS A 131 9.00 3.44 4.00
N GLY A 132 8.64 4.60 3.45
CA GLY A 132 9.58 5.48 2.72
C GLY A 132 9.99 5.00 1.32
N VAL A 133 9.55 3.83 0.88
CA VAL A 133 9.83 3.33 -0.48
C VAL A 133 8.82 3.96 -1.44
N LYS A 134 9.34 4.53 -2.54
CA LYS A 134 8.52 5.13 -3.61
C LYS A 134 7.85 4.06 -4.47
N GLY A 135 6.77 4.42 -5.14
CA GLY A 135 6.12 3.54 -6.11
C GLY A 135 5.44 4.32 -7.21
N VAL A 136 5.03 3.61 -8.26
CA VAL A 136 4.22 4.16 -9.34
C VAL A 136 2.76 4.10 -8.90
N ASN A 137 2.06 5.22 -8.92
CA ASN A 137 0.67 5.24 -8.44
C ASN A 137 -0.21 4.26 -9.24
N ILE A 138 -0.86 3.32 -8.55
CA ILE A 138 -1.81 2.39 -9.16
C ILE A 138 -3.19 3.06 -9.15
N PRO A 139 -3.70 3.51 -10.31
CA PRO A 139 -4.88 4.36 -10.32
C PRO A 139 -6.18 3.61 -10.07
N SER A 140 -6.23 2.33 -10.43
CA SER A 140 -7.43 1.49 -10.31
C SER A 140 -7.67 0.93 -8.91
N ASP A 141 -6.75 1.15 -7.97
CA ASP A 141 -6.69 0.45 -6.70
C ASP A 141 -6.68 1.44 -5.53
N PHE A 142 -7.04 0.96 -4.34
CA PHE A 142 -7.01 1.74 -3.12
C PHE A 142 -5.60 1.72 -2.53
N ARG A 143 -5.07 2.90 -2.25
CA ARG A 143 -3.82 3.04 -1.49
C ARG A 143 -4.11 2.67 -0.04
N PHE A 144 -3.23 1.88 0.58
CA PHE A 144 -3.31 1.64 2.01
C PHE A 144 -2.54 2.69 2.80
N GLN A 145 -3.23 3.38 3.71
CA GLN A 145 -2.69 4.48 4.51
C GLN A 145 -1.96 5.51 3.62
N LEU A 146 -0.71 5.84 3.93
CA LEU A 146 0.13 6.75 3.15
C LEU A 146 1.19 6.04 2.30
N SER A 147 1.14 4.70 2.21
CA SER A 147 2.12 3.94 1.43
C SER A 147 2.09 4.30 -0.05
N GLU A 148 3.27 4.44 -0.66
CA GLU A 148 3.41 4.59 -2.12
C GLU A 148 3.59 3.26 -2.85
N VAL A 149 3.77 2.17 -2.11
CA VAL A 149 3.99 0.81 -2.65
C VAL A 149 2.78 -0.08 -2.45
N VAL A 150 2.08 0.03 -1.32
CA VAL A 150 1.06 -0.94 -0.92
C VAL A 150 -0.35 -0.47 -1.29
N TYR A 151 -0.95 -1.20 -2.23
CA TYR A 151 -2.31 -0.99 -2.71
C TYR A 151 -3.15 -2.24 -2.52
N TYR A 152 -4.46 -2.10 -2.53
CA TYR A 152 -5.39 -3.23 -2.50
C TYR A 152 -6.63 -2.98 -3.34
N ARG A 153 -7.30 -4.09 -3.65
CA ARG A 153 -8.50 -4.10 -4.48
C ARG A 153 -9.33 -5.34 -4.20
N TYR A 154 -10.65 -5.19 -4.23
CA TYR A 154 -11.57 -6.32 -4.29
C TYR A 154 -11.79 -6.74 -5.75
N GLY A 155 -11.61 -8.02 -6.07
CA GLY A 155 -11.81 -8.51 -7.43
C GLY A 155 -11.64 -10.01 -7.57
N GLU A 156 -11.71 -10.48 -8.81
CA GLU A 156 -11.76 -11.91 -9.12
C GLU A 156 -10.39 -12.55 -9.04
N PHE A 157 -10.28 -13.66 -8.32
CA PHE A 157 -9.06 -14.44 -8.23
C PHE A 157 -8.92 -15.37 -9.44
N VAL A 158 -10.06 -15.91 -9.88
CA VAL A 158 -10.21 -16.69 -11.12
C VAL A 158 -11.08 -15.86 -12.06
N LYS A 159 -10.64 -15.70 -13.32
CA LYS A 159 -11.35 -14.89 -14.31
C LYS A 159 -12.72 -15.50 -14.61
N ASP A 160 -13.79 -14.76 -14.35
CA ASP A 160 -15.15 -15.15 -14.70
C ASP A 160 -15.53 -14.49 -16.03
N SER A 161 -15.90 -15.28 -17.04
CA SER A 161 -16.31 -14.74 -18.35
C SER A 161 -17.61 -13.93 -18.28
N THR A 162 -18.40 -14.06 -17.22
CA THR A 162 -19.70 -13.40 -17.06
C THR A 162 -19.63 -12.09 -16.27
N PHE A 163 -18.53 -11.84 -15.56
CA PHE A 163 -18.33 -10.63 -14.77
C PHE A 163 -17.28 -9.72 -15.41
N LYS A 164 -17.70 -8.50 -15.77
CA LYS A 164 -16.77 -7.47 -16.24
C LYS A 164 -16.42 -6.55 -15.08
N ASP A 165 -15.24 -6.77 -14.51
CA ASP A 165 -14.67 -5.83 -13.54
C ASP A 165 -14.45 -4.47 -14.23
N LYS A 166 -15.21 -3.44 -13.79
CA LYS A 166 -15.16 -2.09 -14.36
C LYS A 166 -13.88 -1.34 -14.01
N ARG A 167 -13.10 -1.80 -13.03
CA ARG A 167 -11.85 -1.17 -12.59
C ARG A 167 -11.98 0.32 -12.25
N ASP A 168 -13.15 0.71 -11.77
CA ASP A 168 -13.56 2.07 -11.40
C ASP A 168 -13.26 2.44 -9.95
N LYS A 169 -12.39 1.66 -9.26
CA LYS A 169 -12.00 1.87 -7.86
C LYS A 169 -13.22 1.97 -6.94
N LYS A 170 -14.15 1.02 -7.08
CA LYS A 170 -15.29 0.83 -6.18
C LYS A 170 -15.30 -0.59 -5.65
N ILE A 171 -15.68 -0.74 -4.38
CA ILE A 171 -15.96 -2.03 -3.77
C ILE A 171 -17.49 -2.23 -3.81
N PRO A 172 -17.99 -3.41 -4.23
CA PRO A 172 -19.43 -3.70 -4.21
C PRO A 172 -20.04 -3.49 -2.82
N SER A 173 -21.25 -2.94 -2.76
CA SER A 173 -21.92 -2.58 -1.49
C SER A 173 -22.21 -3.78 -0.58
N ASN A 174 -22.31 -4.98 -1.15
CA ASN A 174 -22.52 -6.22 -0.41
C ASN A 174 -21.22 -6.84 0.15
N VAL A 175 -20.06 -6.21 -0.08
CA VAL A 175 -18.77 -6.69 0.42
C VAL A 175 -18.39 -5.93 1.68
N ASN A 176 -18.19 -6.66 2.77
CA ASN A 176 -17.63 -6.08 4.00
C ASN A 176 -16.13 -5.81 3.79
N VAL A 177 -15.70 -4.55 3.92
CA VAL A 177 -14.30 -4.15 3.80
C VAL A 177 -13.62 -4.32 5.15
N PRO A 178 -12.68 -5.26 5.30
CA PRO A 178 -12.17 -5.65 6.61
C PRO A 178 -11.08 -4.69 7.14
N ILE A 179 -10.97 -3.47 6.60
CA ILE A 179 -9.92 -2.50 6.96
C ILE A 179 -10.52 -1.12 7.20
N ARG A 180 -10.27 -0.57 8.40
CA ARG A 180 -10.79 0.73 8.81
C ARG A 180 -10.29 1.88 7.92
N ASP A 181 -9.06 1.78 7.43
CA ASP A 181 -8.41 2.78 6.55
C ASP A 181 -9.25 3.14 5.31
N TYR A 182 -9.99 2.17 4.77
CA TYR A 182 -10.87 2.37 3.62
C TYR A 182 -11.93 3.47 3.85
N TYR A 183 -12.41 3.59 5.09
CA TYR A 183 -13.49 4.50 5.45
C TYR A 183 -12.98 5.87 5.93
N ILE A 184 -11.65 6.08 5.95
CA ILE A 184 -11.05 7.33 6.44
C ILE A 184 -11.11 8.40 5.33
N PRO A 185 -11.76 9.55 5.57
CA PRO A 185 -11.77 10.65 4.62
C PRO A 185 -10.36 11.17 4.33
N ARG A 186 -10.13 11.66 3.11
CA ARG A 186 -8.85 12.23 2.69
C ARG A 186 -9.10 13.64 2.13
N TYR A 187 -8.46 14.64 2.73
CA TYR A 187 -8.62 16.05 2.39
C TYR A 187 -7.30 16.68 1.94
N ASN A 188 -7.39 17.87 1.33
CA ASN A 188 -6.22 18.70 0.98
C ASN A 188 -5.86 19.69 2.10
N THR A 189 -6.84 20.07 2.91
CA THR A 189 -6.74 21.01 4.03
C THR A 189 -7.56 20.49 5.20
N ILE A 190 -7.37 21.09 6.39
CA ILE A 190 -8.24 20.81 7.54
C ILE A 190 -9.68 21.19 7.16
N PRO A 191 -10.68 20.32 7.40
CA PRO A 191 -12.08 20.66 7.13
C PRO A 191 -12.55 21.89 7.92
N ASP A 192 -13.33 22.76 7.27
CA ASP A 192 -13.79 24.05 7.82
C ASP A 192 -14.60 23.93 9.13
N GLN A 193 -15.12 22.73 9.41
CA GLN A 193 -15.81 22.44 10.67
C GLN A 193 -14.88 22.46 11.90
N TYR A 194 -13.56 22.47 11.72
CA TYR A 194 -12.58 22.55 12.79
C TYR A 194 -11.91 23.92 12.80
N ILE A 195 -12.45 24.85 13.58
CA ILE A 195 -11.87 26.18 13.74
C ILE A 195 -10.70 26.10 14.72
N ILE A 196 -9.49 26.37 14.26
CA ILE A 196 -8.29 26.41 15.11
C ILE A 196 -8.36 27.65 16.01
N LEU A 197 -8.36 27.41 17.32
CA LEU A 197 -8.37 28.47 18.33
C LEU A 197 -6.95 28.74 18.87
N GLU A 198 -6.16 27.67 18.99
CA GLU A 198 -4.83 27.73 19.60
C GLU A 198 -3.94 26.62 19.01
N VAL A 199 -2.68 26.96 18.75
CA VAL A 199 -1.62 26.00 18.41
C VAL A 199 -0.88 25.65 19.69
N ILE A 200 -1.21 24.50 20.30
CA ILE A 200 -0.60 24.06 21.56
C ILE A 200 0.86 23.65 21.30
N SER A 201 1.10 22.93 20.20
CA SER A 201 2.45 22.63 19.72
C SER A 201 2.47 22.44 18.22
N LYS A 202 3.55 22.86 17.56
CA LYS A 202 3.79 22.60 16.14
C LYS A 202 5.29 22.46 15.90
N ASN A 203 5.67 21.40 15.20
CA ASN A 203 7.03 21.20 14.72
C ASN A 203 6.98 20.48 13.35
N ALA A 204 8.15 20.17 12.79
CA ALA A 204 8.26 19.51 11.49
C ALA A 204 7.64 18.10 11.43
N LYS A 205 7.31 17.50 12.59
CA LYS A 205 6.80 16.12 12.73
C LYS A 205 5.27 16.08 12.88
N GLY A 206 4.64 17.22 13.13
CA GLY A 206 3.21 17.28 13.45
C GLY A 206 2.84 18.43 14.37
N GLY A 207 1.62 18.40 14.90
CA GLY A 207 1.12 19.44 15.80
C GLY A 207 -0.05 18.99 16.64
N VAL A 208 -0.32 19.77 17.69
CA VAL A 208 -1.51 19.63 18.54
C VAL A 208 -2.19 20.98 18.59
N TYR A 209 -3.48 20.99 18.29
CA TYR A 209 -4.29 22.18 18.14
C TYR A 209 -5.52 22.09 19.03
N LYS A 210 -5.86 23.18 19.69
CA LYS A 210 -7.19 23.34 20.28
C LYS A 210 -8.13 23.82 19.19
N VAL A 211 -9.18 23.06 18.93
CA VAL A 211 -10.17 23.37 17.89
C VAL A 211 -11.57 23.46 18.46
N PHE A 212 -12.41 24.30 17.85
CA PHE A 212 -13.85 24.23 18.02
C PHE A 212 -14.46 23.43 16.88
N ASN A 213 -15.09 22.30 17.21
CA ASN A 213 -15.85 21.50 16.25
C ASN A 213 -17.25 22.11 16.10
N THR A 214 -17.53 22.74 14.96
CA THR A 214 -18.80 23.46 14.74
C THR A 214 -20.00 22.53 14.62
N GLN A 215 -19.81 21.29 14.17
CA GLN A 215 -20.89 20.30 14.05
C GLN A 215 -21.32 19.74 15.40
N LYS A 216 -20.35 19.42 16.27
CA LYS A 216 -20.60 18.87 17.60
C LYS A 216 -20.77 19.94 18.67
N ARG A 217 -20.38 21.20 18.37
CA ARG A 217 -20.38 22.35 19.27
C ARG A 217 -19.56 22.11 20.55
N VAL A 218 -18.39 21.48 20.40
CA VAL A 218 -17.48 21.16 21.50
C VAL A 218 -16.06 21.61 21.17
N TYR A 219 -15.29 21.93 22.21
CA TYR A 219 -13.84 22.06 22.10
C TYR A 219 -13.20 20.68 22.02
N SER A 220 -12.17 20.53 21.21
CA SER A 220 -11.45 19.26 21.04
C SER A 220 -9.97 19.51 20.79
N LEU A 221 -9.17 18.47 20.98
CA LEU A 221 -7.79 18.45 20.53
C LEU A 221 -7.73 17.80 19.15
N LEU A 222 -7.10 18.50 18.20
CA LEU A 222 -6.73 17.94 16.90
C LEU A 222 -5.23 17.65 16.95
N LYS A 223 -4.86 16.39 16.74
CA LYS A 223 -3.47 15.95 16.64
C LYS A 223 -3.17 15.65 15.18
N GLU A 224 -2.01 16.08 14.72
CA GLU A 224 -1.51 15.84 13.37
C GLU A 224 -0.16 15.15 13.47
N ALA A 225 0.06 14.12 12.64
CA ALA A 225 1.36 13.50 12.43
C ALA A 225 1.72 13.50 10.93
N SER A 226 2.95 13.89 10.62
CA SER A 226 3.45 13.89 9.23
C SER A 226 4.12 12.58 8.87
N ASP A 227 3.88 12.09 7.65
CA ASP A 227 4.50 10.88 7.09
C ASP A 227 6.04 10.93 7.17
N LEU A 228 6.66 9.78 7.46
CA LEU A 228 8.11 9.63 7.60
C LEU A 228 8.78 10.49 8.68
N SER A 229 8.02 11.15 9.54
CA SER A 229 8.58 11.81 10.71
C SER A 229 8.82 10.80 11.85
N LEU A 230 9.94 10.92 12.58
CA LEU A 230 10.28 10.02 13.69
C LEU A 230 10.24 8.53 13.32
N VAL A 231 10.76 8.15 12.14
CA VAL A 231 10.91 6.73 11.79
C VAL A 231 11.90 6.08 12.75
N ASP A 232 11.51 4.94 13.33
CA ASP A 232 12.40 4.12 14.16
C ASP A 232 13.00 2.95 13.37
N PHE A 233 13.89 2.18 14.00
CA PHE A 233 14.52 0.98 13.41
C PHE A 233 13.55 -0.16 13.08
N THR A 234 12.27 -0.03 13.44
CA THR A 234 11.20 -0.96 13.06
C THR A 234 10.31 -0.43 11.93
N ASN A 235 10.74 0.66 11.26
CA ASN A 235 10.04 1.36 10.19
C ASN A 235 8.69 1.97 10.62
N ARG A 236 8.51 2.29 11.91
CA ARG A 236 7.32 2.99 12.40
C ARG A 236 7.58 4.48 12.51
N ASP A 237 6.69 5.28 11.93
CA ASP A 237 6.74 6.75 11.96
C ASP A 237 5.66 7.35 12.87
N SER A 238 5.59 8.68 12.95
CA SER A 238 4.59 9.37 13.77
C SER A 238 3.16 9.07 13.34
N VAL A 239 2.92 8.86 12.04
CA VAL A 239 1.59 8.49 11.51
C VAL A 239 1.17 7.14 12.04
N ASN A 240 2.06 6.13 11.98
CA ASN A 240 1.76 4.81 12.55
C ASN A 240 1.45 4.90 14.05
N ARG A 241 2.17 5.75 14.80
CA ARG A 241 1.96 5.95 16.24
C ARG A 241 0.63 6.64 16.54
N LEU A 242 0.27 7.67 15.77
CA LEU A 242 -1.01 8.37 15.94
C LEU A 242 -2.20 7.49 15.56
N ILE A 243 -2.06 6.68 14.50
CA ILE A 243 -3.05 5.65 14.14
C ILE A 243 -3.20 4.63 15.28
N ASN A 244 -2.09 4.16 15.87
CA ASN A 244 -2.13 3.22 16.98
C ASN A 244 -2.75 3.83 18.25
N GLU A 245 -2.45 5.09 18.56
CA GLU A 245 -3.11 5.84 19.64
C GLU A 245 -4.62 5.89 19.44
N ARG A 246 -5.08 6.23 18.22
CA ARG A 246 -6.51 6.19 17.89
C ARG A 246 -7.11 4.81 18.15
N GLU A 247 -6.49 3.74 17.66
CA GLU A 247 -7.03 2.38 17.84
C GLU A 247 -7.22 2.04 19.32
N ILE A 248 -6.23 2.36 20.15
CA ILE A 248 -6.31 2.17 21.60
C ILE A 248 -7.46 3.01 22.20
N LEU A 249 -7.58 4.28 21.83
CA LEU A 249 -8.65 5.14 22.36
C LEU A 249 -10.05 4.68 21.92
N VAL A 250 -10.20 4.14 20.72
CA VAL A 250 -11.47 3.54 20.26
C VAL A 250 -11.80 2.28 21.05
N GLU A 251 -10.82 1.44 21.35
CA GLU A 251 -11.02 0.25 22.21
C GLU A 251 -11.40 0.63 23.65
N LEU A 252 -10.90 1.77 24.14
CA LEU A 252 -11.17 2.29 25.48
C LEU A 252 -12.35 3.28 25.54
N GLU A 253 -13.15 3.44 24.48
CA GLU A 253 -14.19 4.48 24.40
C GLU A 253 -15.26 4.39 25.51
N LYS A 254 -15.44 3.19 26.09
CA LYS A 254 -16.36 2.94 27.21
C LYS A 254 -15.84 3.44 28.56
N GLU A 255 -14.54 3.69 28.67
CA GLU A 255 -13.91 4.16 29.89
C GLU A 255 -14.11 5.68 30.06
N GLU A 256 -14.59 6.12 31.23
CA GLU A 256 -14.89 7.54 31.46
C GLU A 256 -13.65 8.42 31.57
N PHE A 257 -12.49 7.84 31.88
CA PHE A 257 -11.23 8.57 32.12
C PHE A 257 -10.38 8.76 30.86
N THR A 258 -10.79 8.22 29.71
CA THR A 258 -10.00 8.31 28.47
C THR A 258 -10.57 9.38 27.52
N PRO A 259 -9.71 10.07 26.75
CA PRO A 259 -10.19 10.96 25.70
C PRO A 259 -11.03 10.20 24.66
N LYS A 260 -12.21 10.73 24.33
CA LYS A 260 -13.06 10.17 23.28
C LYS A 260 -12.62 10.63 21.90
N VAL A 261 -12.48 9.69 20.96
CA VAL A 261 -12.15 9.99 19.56
C VAL A 261 -13.41 10.46 18.84
N PHE A 262 -13.43 11.71 18.40
CA PHE A 262 -14.57 12.24 17.65
C PHE A 262 -14.51 11.95 16.14
N ASN A 263 -13.32 12.06 15.55
CA ASN A 263 -13.11 11.91 14.11
C ASN A 263 -11.62 11.70 13.81
N TYR A 264 -11.33 11.28 12.58
CA TYR A 264 -9.98 11.14 12.03
C TYR A 264 -10.03 11.16 10.51
N PHE A 265 -9.00 11.72 9.89
CA PHE A 265 -8.94 11.92 8.44
C PHE A 265 -7.49 12.14 8.01
N TYR A 266 -7.17 11.87 6.74
CA TYR A 266 -5.88 12.24 6.17
C TYR A 266 -5.91 13.67 5.62
N ILE A 267 -4.79 14.37 5.71
CA ILE A 267 -4.55 15.63 5.00
C ILE A 267 -3.27 15.47 4.19
N LYS A 268 -3.37 15.41 2.86
CA LYS A 268 -2.20 15.16 1.98
C LYS A 268 -1.37 13.96 2.48
N ASN A 269 -0.19 14.22 3.06
CA ASN A 269 0.75 13.24 3.60
C ASN A 269 0.81 13.28 5.15
N SER A 270 -0.24 13.76 5.79
CA SER A 270 -0.41 13.75 7.24
C SER A 270 -1.65 12.94 7.62
N TYR A 271 -1.66 12.45 8.86
CA TYR A 271 -2.79 11.85 9.54
C TYR A 271 -3.22 12.68 10.73
#